data_AF-A0A0J5GK47-F1
#
_entry.id   AF-A0A0J5GK47-F1
#
_cell.length_a   1.000
_cell.length_b   1.000
_cell.length_c   1.000
_cell.angle_alpha   90.00
_cell.angle_beta   90.00
_cell.angle_gamma   90.00
#
_symmetry.space_group_name_H-M   'P 1'
#
loop_
_entity.id
_entity.type
_entity.pdbx_description
1 polymer ?
#
loop_
_entity_poly.entity_id
_entity_poly.type
_entity_poly.pdbx_seq_one_letter_code
_entity_poly.pdbx_strand_id
1 'polypeptide(L)'
;MRKEFKIYCTSADIGPDRLIRLFHFGKSEEALAAELGVTVSTVQAWKAGKVPVPVVCVKYLELLDSNELRCAGVWNGARAEGSRLIVPAGYQVTIDYAEIERLADYRRLFHLRNMQTDLIERLMIERDFYRDNCHRQARFGLMVNSLFG
;
A
#
# COMPACT_ATOMS: atom_id res chain seq x y z
N MET A 1 -19.74 -19.39 -37.35
CA MET A 1 -20.18 -20.16 -36.16
C MET A 1 -19.70 -19.44 -34.90
N ARG A 2 -20.58 -18.75 -34.16
CA ARG A 2 -20.23 -18.22 -32.83
C ARG A 2 -20.16 -19.41 -31.87
N LYS A 3 -18.97 -19.81 -31.45
CA LYS A 3 -18.83 -20.73 -30.32
C LYS A 3 -19.33 -19.99 -29.08
N GLU A 4 -20.45 -20.42 -28.52
CA GLU A 4 -20.90 -19.93 -27.23
C GLU A 4 -19.94 -20.44 -26.15
N PHE A 5 -19.13 -19.54 -25.61
CA PHE A 5 -18.26 -19.84 -24.48
C PHE A 5 -19.09 -19.77 -23.19
N LYS A 6 -19.35 -20.92 -22.57
CA LYS A 6 -20.18 -21.03 -21.36
C LYS A 6 -19.38 -20.79 -20.07
N ILE A 7 -18.38 -19.91 -20.08
CA ILE A 7 -17.51 -19.67 -18.92
C ILE A 7 -18.13 -18.62 -17.99
N TYR A 8 -18.08 -18.86 -16.68
CA TYR A 8 -18.57 -17.93 -15.66
C TYR A 8 -17.70 -17.99 -14.39
N CYS A 9 -17.72 -16.91 -13.63
CA CYS A 9 -16.94 -16.75 -12.40
C CYS A 9 -17.83 -16.87 -11.17
N THR A 10 -17.24 -17.12 -10.01
CA THR A 10 -17.94 -17.10 -8.72
C THR A 10 -18.44 -15.69 -8.34
N SER A 11 -17.82 -14.62 -8.83
CA SER A 11 -18.33 -13.25 -8.70
C SER A 11 -19.08 -12.82 -9.95
N ALA A 12 -20.23 -12.18 -9.75
CA ALA A 12 -21.05 -11.59 -10.81
C ALA A 12 -20.40 -10.35 -11.46
N ASP A 13 -19.40 -9.74 -10.80
CA ASP A 13 -18.74 -8.52 -11.29
C ASP A 13 -17.79 -8.78 -12.47
N ILE A 14 -17.49 -10.04 -12.76
CA ILE A 14 -16.53 -10.44 -13.79
C ILE A 14 -17.29 -10.92 -15.03
N GLY A 15 -17.29 -10.08 -16.06
CA GLY A 15 -17.95 -10.37 -17.33
C GLY A 15 -17.30 -11.54 -18.12
N PRO A 16 -18.08 -12.24 -18.95
CA PRO A 16 -17.63 -13.43 -19.69
C PRO A 16 -16.50 -13.13 -20.68
N ASP A 17 -16.49 -11.95 -21.30
CA ASP A 17 -15.42 -11.52 -22.22
C ASP A 17 -14.04 -11.56 -21.58
N ARG A 18 -13.97 -11.22 -20.29
CA ARG A 18 -12.72 -11.18 -19.52
C ARG A 18 -12.20 -12.59 -19.26
N LEU A 19 -13.10 -13.51 -18.89
CA LEU A 19 -12.79 -14.92 -18.69
C LEU A 19 -12.36 -15.61 -19.99
N ILE A 20 -13.01 -15.28 -21.11
CA ILE A 20 -12.66 -15.79 -22.43
C ILE A 20 -11.22 -15.39 -22.78
N ARG A 21 -10.84 -14.12 -22.62
CA ARG A 21 -9.47 -13.67 -22.89
C ARG A 21 -8.44 -14.43 -22.06
N LEU A 22 -8.63 -14.49 -20.73
CA LEU A 22 -7.66 -15.09 -19.82
C LEU A 22 -7.50 -16.60 -20.03
N PHE A 23 -8.62 -17.33 -20.19
CA PHE A 23 -8.58 -18.80 -20.23
C PHE A 23 -8.50 -19.39 -21.65
N HIS A 24 -9.05 -18.73 -22.68
CA HIS A 24 -9.02 -19.25 -24.05
C HIS A 24 -7.89 -18.67 -24.91
N PHE A 25 -7.43 -17.45 -24.62
CA PHE A 25 -6.45 -16.76 -25.46
C PHE A 25 -5.11 -16.48 -24.77
N GLY A 26 -5.01 -16.64 -23.44
CA GLY A 26 -3.78 -16.40 -22.69
C GLY A 26 -2.70 -17.47 -22.88
N LYS A 27 -2.96 -18.69 -22.41
CA LYS A 27 -1.98 -19.79 -22.38
C LYS A 27 -2.64 -21.13 -22.72
N SER A 28 -1.81 -22.15 -22.98
CA SER A 28 -2.28 -23.54 -23.10
C SER A 28 -2.88 -24.02 -21.77
N GLU A 29 -3.73 -25.04 -21.83
CA GLU A 29 -4.41 -25.59 -20.65
C GLU A 29 -3.43 -26.16 -19.62
N GLU A 30 -2.35 -26.76 -20.10
CA GLU A 30 -1.26 -27.31 -19.28
C GLU A 30 -0.48 -26.20 -18.56
N ALA A 31 -0.18 -25.10 -19.25
CA ALA A 31 0.50 -23.97 -18.65
C ALA A 31 -0.38 -23.26 -17.61
N LEU A 32 -1.68 -23.07 -17.91
CA LEU A 32 -2.66 -22.52 -16.96
C LEU A 32 -2.80 -23.39 -15.71
N ALA A 33 -2.85 -24.71 -15.89
CA ALA A 33 -2.93 -25.67 -14.80
C ALA A 33 -1.70 -25.60 -13.88
N ALA A 34 -0.50 -25.58 -14.47
CA ALA A 34 0.75 -25.45 -13.73
C ALA A 34 0.85 -24.13 -12.96
N GLU A 35 0.46 -23.01 -13.59
CA GLU A 35 0.55 -21.68 -13.01
C GLU A 35 -0.47 -21.42 -11.89
N LEU A 36 -1.67 -21.99 -12.03
CA LEU A 36 -2.72 -21.90 -11.01
C LEU A 36 -2.64 -23.01 -9.95
N GLY A 37 -1.70 -23.96 -10.07
CA GLY A 37 -1.56 -25.08 -9.15
C GLY A 37 -2.77 -26.03 -9.14
N VAL A 38 -3.48 -26.17 -10.27
CA VAL A 38 -4.66 -27.03 -10.42
C VAL A 38 -4.46 -28.06 -11.53
N THR A 39 -5.31 -29.08 -11.59
CA THR A 39 -5.25 -30.07 -12.67
C THR A 39 -5.80 -29.51 -13.99
N VAL A 40 -5.28 -30.02 -15.11
CA VAL A 40 -5.77 -29.70 -16.47
C VAL A 40 -7.27 -29.98 -16.62
N SER A 41 -7.76 -31.06 -16.00
CA SER A 41 -9.19 -31.42 -15.99
C SER A 41 -10.06 -30.34 -15.34
N THR A 42 -9.55 -29.66 -14.31
CA THR A 42 -10.25 -28.56 -13.63
C THR A 42 -10.34 -27.34 -14.54
N VAL A 43 -9.25 -27.00 -15.24
CA VAL A 43 -9.22 -25.91 -16.23
C VAL A 43 -10.18 -26.18 -17.40
N GLN A 44 -10.23 -27.43 -17.88
CA GLN A 44 -11.18 -27.84 -18.92
C GLN A 44 -12.63 -27.76 -18.42
N ALA A 45 -12.91 -28.15 -17.18
CA ALA A 45 -14.23 -28.02 -16.57
C ALA A 45 -14.68 -26.56 -16.48
N TRP A 46 -13.76 -25.63 -16.18
CA TRP A 46 -14.01 -24.20 -16.20
C TRP A 46 -14.32 -23.67 -17.60
N LYS A 47 -13.50 -24.03 -18.61
CA LYS A 47 -13.74 -23.61 -20.01
C LYS A 47 -15.06 -24.12 -20.56
N ALA A 48 -15.44 -25.33 -20.16
CA ALA A 48 -16.71 -25.95 -20.55
C ALA A 48 -17.92 -25.38 -19.79
N GLY A 49 -17.71 -24.53 -18.77
CA GLY A 49 -18.81 -23.99 -17.96
C GLY A 49 -19.42 -24.99 -16.98
N LYS A 50 -18.75 -26.11 -16.71
CA LYS A 50 -19.26 -27.10 -15.75
C LYS A 50 -19.09 -26.64 -14.31
N VAL A 51 -18.04 -25.87 -14.06
CA VAL A 51 -17.66 -25.36 -12.73
C VAL A 51 -17.32 -23.87 -12.87
N PRO A 52 -17.75 -23.01 -11.93
CA PRO A 52 -17.34 -21.60 -11.92
C PRO A 52 -15.84 -21.45 -11.72
N VAL A 53 -15.24 -20.50 -12.41
CA VAL A 53 -13.85 -20.08 -12.15
C VAL A 53 -13.78 -19.33 -10.82
N PRO A 54 -12.90 -19.72 -9.88
CA PRO A 54 -12.67 -18.96 -8.66
C PRO A 54 -12.16 -17.54 -8.95
N VAL A 55 -12.72 -16.54 -8.27
CA VAL A 55 -12.33 -15.12 -8.43
C VAL A 55 -10.83 -14.89 -8.21
N VAL A 56 -10.23 -15.65 -7.27
CA VAL A 56 -8.80 -15.56 -6.96
C VAL A 56 -7.94 -15.93 -8.17
N CYS A 57 -8.31 -16.97 -8.92
CA CYS A 57 -7.60 -17.38 -10.14
C CYS A 57 -7.68 -16.29 -11.21
N VAL A 58 -8.83 -15.65 -11.37
CA VAL A 58 -9.01 -14.54 -12.34
C VAL A 58 -8.12 -13.36 -11.98
N LYS A 59 -8.16 -12.90 -10.72
CA LYS A 59 -7.33 -11.77 -10.27
C LYS A 59 -5.83 -12.05 -10.35
N TYR A 60 -5.43 -13.29 -10.06
CA TYR A 60 -4.03 -13.70 -10.19
C TYR A 60 -3.55 -13.66 -11.64
N LEU A 61 -4.33 -14.22 -12.58
CA LEU A 61 -4.00 -14.16 -14.01
C LEU A 61 -3.98 -12.72 -14.52
N GLU A 62 -4.89 -11.85 -14.05
CA GLU A 62 -4.87 -10.43 -14.38
C GLU A 62 -3.61 -9.72 -13.88
N LEU A 63 -3.11 -10.10 -12.71
CA LEU A 63 -1.87 -9.54 -12.15
C LEU A 63 -0.63 -10.05 -12.88
N LEU A 64 -0.69 -11.25 -13.47
CA LEU A 64 0.35 -11.78 -14.34
C LEU A 64 0.35 -11.13 -15.72
N ASP A 65 -0.83 -10.86 -16.27
CA ASP A 65 -1.02 -10.24 -17.59
C ASP A 65 -0.84 -8.71 -17.52
N SER A 66 -1.07 -8.12 -16.33
CA SER A 66 -0.91 -6.71 -16.04
C SER A 66 -0.15 -6.55 -14.73
N ASN A 67 1.08 -6.04 -14.82
CA ASN A 67 1.92 -5.76 -13.66
C ASN A 67 1.43 -4.54 -12.85
N GLU A 68 0.15 -4.16 -12.96
CA GLU A 68 -0.49 -2.98 -12.37
C GLU A 68 -1.58 -3.38 -11.37
N LEU A 69 -1.47 -2.89 -10.14
CA LEU A 69 -2.43 -3.08 -9.07
C LEU A 69 -3.70 -2.27 -9.33
N ARG A 70 -4.86 -2.92 -9.42
CA ARG A 70 -6.17 -2.26 -9.50
C ARG A 70 -6.90 -2.33 -8.16
N CYS A 71 -6.98 -1.22 -7.43
CA CYS A 71 -7.65 -1.16 -6.13
C CYS A 71 -8.33 0.20 -5.91
N ALA A 72 -9.19 0.33 -4.90
CA ALA A 72 -9.87 1.60 -4.60
C ALA A 72 -9.00 2.61 -3.81
N GLY A 73 -7.72 2.29 -3.54
CA GLY A 73 -6.85 3.05 -2.65
C GLY A 73 -5.70 3.77 -3.36
N VAL A 74 -4.78 4.34 -2.56
CA VAL A 74 -3.60 5.10 -3.02
C VAL A 74 -2.63 4.26 -3.86
N TRP A 75 -2.75 2.93 -3.76
CA TRP A 75 -1.95 1.96 -4.52
C TRP A 75 -2.55 1.63 -5.89
N ASN A 76 -3.67 2.25 -6.28
CA ASN A 76 -4.28 2.00 -7.57
C ASN A 76 -3.38 2.49 -8.70
N GLY A 77 -3.07 1.61 -9.65
CA GLY A 77 -2.11 1.83 -10.72
C GLY A 77 -0.64 1.64 -10.30
N ALA A 78 -0.37 1.13 -9.09
CA ALA A 78 1.00 0.80 -8.71
C ALA A 78 1.51 -0.38 -9.53
N ARG A 79 2.74 -0.28 -10.05
CA ARG A 79 3.31 -1.29 -10.93
C ARG A 79 4.67 -1.79 -10.48
N ALA A 80 4.90 -3.08 -10.66
CA ALA A 80 6.20 -3.68 -10.42
C ALA A 80 7.08 -3.51 -11.68
N GLU A 81 8.28 -2.94 -11.52
CA GLU A 81 9.27 -2.82 -12.60
C GLU A 81 10.63 -3.26 -12.07
N GLY A 82 11.07 -4.48 -12.45
CA GLY A 82 12.30 -5.08 -11.96
C GLY A 82 12.28 -5.28 -10.45
N SER A 83 13.22 -4.65 -9.73
CA SER A 83 13.32 -4.68 -8.26
C SER A 83 12.59 -3.54 -7.56
N ARG A 84 11.79 -2.75 -8.29
CA ARG A 84 11.15 -1.54 -7.78
C ARG A 84 9.65 -1.58 -7.97
N LEU A 85 8.94 -1.00 -7.01
CA LEU A 85 7.52 -0.71 -7.05
C LEU A 85 7.33 0.77 -7.42
N ILE A 86 6.67 1.03 -8.54
CA ILE A 86 6.32 2.37 -9.01
C ILE A 86 4.91 2.68 -8.54
N VAL A 87 4.75 3.72 -7.74
CA VAL A 87 3.43 4.18 -7.28
C VAL A 87 3.03 5.41 -8.11
N PRO A 88 1.81 5.47 -8.67
CA PRO A 88 1.37 6.58 -9.53
C PRO A 88 0.97 7.85 -8.77
N ALA A 89 1.29 7.94 -7.47
CA ALA A 89 0.84 9.00 -6.58
C ALA A 89 1.63 10.32 -6.80
N GLY A 90 1.44 10.96 -7.97
CA GLY A 90 1.82 12.35 -8.30
C GLY A 90 3.32 12.65 -8.41
N TYR A 91 4.14 12.01 -7.57
CA TYR A 91 5.59 11.93 -7.65
C TYR A 91 5.93 10.47 -7.99
N GLN A 92 6.89 10.24 -8.89
CA GLN A 92 7.43 8.90 -9.18
C GLN A 92 8.18 8.37 -7.95
N VAL A 93 7.46 8.03 -6.90
CA VAL A 93 7.99 7.35 -5.73
C VAL A 93 8.22 5.92 -6.18
N THR A 94 9.49 5.63 -6.43
CA THR A 94 9.99 4.28 -6.64
C THR A 94 10.41 3.73 -5.30
N ILE A 95 9.80 2.63 -4.88
CA ILE A 95 10.13 1.94 -3.65
C ILE A 95 10.91 0.68 -4.03
N ASP A 96 12.12 0.51 -3.50
CA ASP A 96 12.83 -0.76 -3.69
C ASP A 96 12.14 -1.86 -2.86
N TYR A 97 12.04 -3.09 -3.37
CA TYR A 97 11.48 -4.20 -2.60
C TYR A 97 12.21 -4.44 -1.27
N ALA A 98 13.52 -4.20 -1.23
CA ALA A 98 14.31 -4.29 -0.01
C ALA A 98 13.87 -3.26 1.06
N GLU A 99 13.24 -2.15 0.67
CA GLU A 99 12.71 -1.15 1.59
C GLU A 99 11.34 -1.52 2.16
N ILE A 100 10.59 -2.40 1.49
CA ILE A 100 9.26 -2.83 1.97
C ILE A 100 9.38 -3.53 3.32
N GLU A 101 10.41 -4.36 3.50
CA GLU A 101 10.70 -5.01 4.78
C GLU A 101 10.97 -4.00 5.90
N ARG A 102 11.57 -2.85 5.56
CA ARG A 102 11.94 -1.78 6.50
C ARG A 102 10.80 -0.79 6.78
N LEU A 103 9.66 -0.90 6.10
CA LEU A 103 8.54 0.03 6.29
C LEU A 103 8.03 0.06 7.74
N ALA A 104 8.05 -1.08 8.43
CA ALA A 104 7.66 -1.15 9.83
C ALA A 104 8.59 -0.27 10.71
N ASP A 105 9.91 -0.38 10.47
CA ASP A 105 10.91 0.41 11.17
C ASP A 105 10.79 1.90 10.81
N TYR A 106 10.56 2.23 9.54
CA TYR A 106 10.34 3.62 9.12
C TYR A 106 9.12 4.25 9.78
N ARG A 107 8.01 3.52 9.91
CA ARG A 107 6.84 4.01 10.66
C ARG A 107 7.17 4.25 12.13
N ARG A 108 7.88 3.32 12.76
CA ARG A 108 8.29 3.46 14.16
C ARG A 108 9.20 4.67 14.34
N LEU A 109 10.20 4.85 13.48
CA LEU A 109 11.12 5.98 13.50
C LEU A 109 10.40 7.31 13.25
N PHE A 110 9.43 7.33 12.33
CA PHE A 110 8.60 8.52 12.08
C PHE A 110 7.81 8.92 13.33
N HIS A 111 7.16 7.96 14.01
CA HIS A 111 6.46 8.24 15.26
C HIS A 111 7.40 8.71 16.38
N LEU A 112 8.56 8.06 16.54
CA LEU A 112 9.57 8.46 17.53
C LEU A 112 10.08 9.87 17.28
N ARG A 113 10.35 10.21 16.02
CA ARG A 113 10.77 11.56 15.62
C ARG A 113 9.73 12.60 16.00
N ASN A 114 8.46 12.35 15.68
CA ASN A 114 7.39 13.31 16.00
C ASN A 114 7.27 13.51 17.52
N MET A 115 7.31 12.43 18.31
CA MET A 115 7.30 12.54 19.77
C MET A 115 8.51 13.31 20.32
N GLN A 116 9.70 13.11 19.75
CA GLN A 116 10.89 13.87 20.13
C GLN A 116 10.75 15.35 19.78
N THR A 117 10.22 15.68 18.60
CA THR A 117 9.95 17.06 18.20
C THR A 117 8.99 17.75 19.18
N ASP A 118 7.88 17.10 19.52
CA ASP A 118 6.91 17.63 20.48
C ASP A 118 7.53 17.86 21.87
N LEU A 119 8.40 16.96 22.32
CA LEU A 119 9.09 17.09 23.60
C LEU A 119 10.07 18.27 23.58
N ILE A 120 10.83 18.42 22.51
CA ILE A 120 11.78 19.53 22.34
C ILE A 120 11.03 20.86 22.40
N GLU A 121 9.91 20.98 21.68
CA GLU A 121 9.10 22.19 21.68
C GLU A 121 8.61 22.54 23.10
N ARG A 122 8.12 21.55 23.87
CA ARG A 122 7.71 21.78 25.27
C ARG A 122 8.85 22.25 26.15
N LEU A 123 10.02 21.60 26.06
CA LEU A 123 11.19 21.98 26.85
C LEU A 123 11.69 23.39 26.50
N MET A 124 11.60 23.78 25.23
CA MET A 124 11.92 25.14 24.80
C MET A 124 10.98 26.17 25.44
N ILE A 125 9.67 25.89 25.43
CA ILE A 125 8.66 26.76 26.07
C ILE A 125 8.93 26.87 27.59
N GLU A 126 9.19 25.76 28.27
CA GLU A 126 9.47 25.77 29.71
C GLU A 126 10.75 26.54 30.04
N ARG A 127 11.82 26.33 29.28
CA ARG A 127 13.08 27.08 29.44
C ARG A 127 12.84 28.58 29.33
N ASP A 128 12.11 29.00 28.31
CA ASP A 128 11.87 30.43 28.05
C ASP A 128 10.99 31.03 29.16
N PHE A 129 10.01 30.28 29.66
CA PHE A 129 9.22 30.67 30.83
C PHE A 129 10.06 30.86 32.09
N TYR A 130 10.96 29.92 32.43
CA TYR A 130 11.83 30.07 33.60
C TYR A 130 12.80 31.24 33.45
N ARG A 131 13.36 31.43 32.26
CA ARG A 131 14.25 32.55 31.96
C ARG A 131 13.54 33.89 32.20
N ASP A 132 12.33 34.04 31.70
CA ASP A 132 11.53 35.25 31.89
C ASP A 132 11.19 35.50 33.36
N ASN A 133 10.85 34.45 34.11
CA ASN A 133 10.58 34.58 35.54
C ASN A 133 11.81 34.98 36.35
N CYS A 134 12.99 34.41 36.07
CA CYS A 134 14.24 34.83 36.71
C CYS A 134 14.53 36.31 36.43
N HIS A 135 14.34 36.77 35.18
CA HIS A 135 14.51 38.19 34.84
C HIS A 135 13.51 39.09 35.59
N ARG A 136 12.25 38.67 35.72
CA ARG A 136 11.23 39.41 36.50
C ARG A 136 11.58 39.46 37.98
N GLN A 137 11.94 38.33 38.60
CA GLN A 137 12.32 38.25 40.00
C GLN A 137 13.57 39.10 40.31
N ALA A 138 14.57 39.10 39.44
CA ALA A 138 15.75 39.95 39.59
C ALA A 138 15.40 41.45 39.56
N ARG A 139 14.49 41.86 38.65
CA ARG A 139 13.99 43.24 38.61
C ARG A 139 13.23 43.62 39.88
N PHE A 140 12.37 42.74 40.38
CA PHE A 140 11.67 42.98 41.65
C PHE A 140 12.63 43.07 42.84
N GLY A 141 13.65 42.21 42.92
CA GLY A 141 14.67 42.27 43.97
C GLY A 141 15.47 43.58 43.95
N LEU A 142 15.88 44.05 42.77
CA LEU A 142 16.53 45.35 42.60
C LEU A 142 15.62 46.51 43.05
N MET A 143 14.33 46.45 42.71
CA MET A 143 13.35 47.46 43.12
C MET A 143 13.15 47.50 44.64
N VAL A 144 13.00 46.34 45.29
CA VAL A 144 12.87 46.26 46.76
C VAL A 144 14.14 46.79 47.44
N ASN A 145 15.32 46.43 46.93
CA ASN A 145 16.58 46.95 47.46
C ASN A 145 16.70 48.47 47.31
N SER A 146 16.17 49.05 46.21
CA SER A 146 16.15 50.51 46.03
C SER A 146 15.15 51.25 46.92
N LEU A 147 14.16 50.56 47.50
CA LEU A 147 13.14 51.14 48.38
C LEU A 147 13.47 51.00 49.87
N PHE A 148 14.27 50.00 50.24
CA PHE A 148 14.56 49.65 51.64
C PHE A 148 16.06 49.60 51.99
N GLY A 149 16.95 49.89 51.04
CA GLY A 149 18.38 50.13 51.27
C GLY A 149 18.71 51.61 51.22
#